data_AF-K7WRG5-F1
#
_entry.id   AF-K7WRG5-F1
#
_cell.length_a   1.000
_cell.length_b   1.000
_cell.length_c   1.000
_cell.angle_alpha   90.00
_cell.angle_beta   90.00
_cell.angle_gamma   90.00
#
_symmetry.space_group_name_H-M   'P 1'
#
loop_
_entity.id
_entity.type
_entity.pdbx_description
1 polymer ?
#
loop_
_entity_poly.entity_id
_entity_poly.type
_entity_poly.pdbx_seq_one_letter_code
_entity_poly.pdbx_strand_id
1 'polypeptide(L)'
;MNNLFFPVILAGGKGERFWPLSRLDRPKQFLSLDGSSRSLLQATADRLLTLAGGWENLWVITSSPIAQGVREQLPDLPVANLLIESEGRDTAAAVAWTSLEIKKRYGEDAIIGFFPADHWIADQEIFAETLAAAMDLAAKKAAIVTLGIKPNFPSTGYGYIEQGEKIGSFNNLPAYHVHRFTEKPDRETAETFLSTGRFSWNSGMFVFRAGVVLEELRTHAPEIIKPLEQHGPDIYPQLPKKSIDYALMEKTSLAYVLPVAFGWDDLGDWNAIERLLKQSDNPNVELATHVGLDTQGAIVYASNPDDVIVTIGLEDVVIVRDRNVTLVVKKDRTQEIKQILKILQTDSRFTGLL
;
A
#
# COMPACT_ATOMS: atom_id res chain seq x y z
N MET A 1 -28.28 1.95 11.90
CA MET A 1 -27.15 2.62 12.58
C MET A 1 -26.16 2.98 11.51
N ASN A 2 -25.87 4.27 11.30
CA ASN A 2 -24.73 4.67 10.48
C ASN A 2 -23.48 4.33 11.29
N ASN A 3 -22.87 3.17 11.02
CA ASN A 3 -21.60 2.86 11.64
C ASN A 3 -20.56 3.81 11.06
N LEU A 4 -19.91 4.61 11.91
CA LEU A 4 -18.84 5.52 11.52
C LEU A 4 -17.66 4.69 11.00
N PHE A 5 -17.16 5.06 9.82
CA PHE A 5 -16.01 4.43 9.17
C PHE A 5 -14.78 5.31 9.31
N PHE A 6 -13.69 4.72 9.79
CA PHE A 6 -12.41 5.38 10.04
C PHE A 6 -11.33 4.75 9.16
N PRO A 7 -11.11 5.28 7.94
CA PRO A 7 -9.99 4.85 7.13
C PRO A 7 -8.68 5.36 7.74
N VAL A 8 -7.70 4.45 7.82
CA VAL A 8 -6.36 4.67 8.32
C VAL A 8 -5.38 4.43 7.19
N ILE A 9 -4.61 5.45 6.84
CA ILE A 9 -3.54 5.34 5.85
C ILE A 9 -2.24 4.92 6.56
N LEU A 10 -1.64 3.82 6.10
CA LEU A 10 -0.33 3.35 6.52
C LEU A 10 0.76 4.00 5.64
N ALA A 11 1.49 4.97 6.18
CA ALA A 11 2.46 5.79 5.42
C ALA A 11 3.93 5.57 5.87
N GLY A 12 4.31 4.33 6.20
CA GLY A 12 5.66 3.99 6.72
C GLY A 12 6.72 3.60 5.67
N GLY A 13 6.35 3.45 4.40
CA GLY A 13 7.27 2.97 3.35
C GLY A 13 8.39 3.96 3.00
N LYS A 14 9.59 3.43 2.71
CA LYS A 14 10.72 4.22 2.15
C LYS A 14 10.66 4.33 0.63
N GLY A 15 10.26 3.26 -0.06
CA GLY A 15 9.98 3.32 -1.49
C GLY A 15 11.19 3.48 -2.42
N GLU A 16 12.35 2.95 -2.04
CA GLU A 16 13.67 3.17 -2.68
C GLU A 16 13.80 2.76 -4.16
N ARG A 17 12.88 1.92 -4.68
CA ARG A 17 12.96 1.37 -6.04
C ARG A 17 12.59 2.37 -7.14
N PHE A 18 12.04 3.53 -6.76
CA PHE A 18 11.78 4.63 -7.69
C PHE A 18 12.89 5.67 -7.73
N TRP A 19 14.07 5.40 -7.13
CA TRP A 19 15.21 6.30 -7.27
C TRP A 19 15.54 6.48 -8.77
N PRO A 20 15.88 7.69 -9.24
CA PRO A 20 16.22 8.91 -8.49
C PRO A 20 15.04 9.76 -8.04
N LEU A 21 13.81 9.39 -8.40
CA LEU A 21 12.62 10.13 -8.02
C LEU A 21 12.32 9.99 -6.52
N SER A 22 12.36 8.76 -5.99
CA SER A 22 12.28 8.52 -4.54
C SER A 22 13.60 8.88 -3.86
N ARG A 23 13.53 9.57 -2.72
CA ARG A 23 14.66 9.97 -1.87
C ARG A 23 14.26 9.87 -0.40
N LEU A 24 15.22 10.03 0.51
CA LEU A 24 14.92 10.05 1.96
C LEU A 24 13.92 11.15 2.35
N ASP A 25 14.02 12.33 1.73
CA ASP A 25 13.13 13.48 1.92
C ASP A 25 11.80 13.36 1.15
N ARG A 26 11.75 12.47 0.15
CA ARG A 26 10.60 12.28 -0.73
C ARG A 26 10.37 10.78 -1.00
N PRO A 27 9.85 10.02 -0.01
CA PRO A 27 9.54 8.60 -0.16
C PRO A 27 8.42 8.37 -1.18
N LYS A 28 8.26 7.11 -1.61
CA LYS A 28 7.34 6.70 -2.69
C LYS A 28 5.92 7.27 -2.55
N GLN A 29 5.34 7.25 -1.35
CA GLN A 29 3.99 7.75 -1.12
C GLN A 29 3.82 9.24 -1.44
N PHE A 30 4.90 10.02 -1.51
CA PHE A 30 4.88 11.44 -1.90
C PHE A 30 5.12 11.65 -3.40
N LEU A 31 5.33 10.59 -4.16
CA LEU A 31 5.56 10.67 -5.60
C LEU A 31 4.24 10.71 -6.35
N SER A 32 4.21 11.49 -7.43
CA SER A 32 3.23 11.29 -8.49
C SER A 32 3.87 10.42 -9.57
N LEU A 33 3.23 9.30 -9.89
CA LEU A 33 3.76 8.28 -10.78
C LEU A 33 2.88 8.05 -12.01
N ASP A 34 1.67 8.58 -12.00
CA ASP A 34 0.69 8.50 -13.08
C ASP A 34 0.69 9.74 -13.99
N GLY A 35 1.64 10.67 -13.76
CA GLY A 35 1.69 11.95 -14.46
C GLY A 35 0.66 12.97 -13.98
N SER A 36 -0.13 12.64 -12.95
CA SER A 36 -0.96 13.63 -12.27
C SER A 36 -0.09 14.61 -11.47
N SER A 37 -0.73 15.58 -10.82
CA SER A 37 -0.08 16.43 -9.82
C SER A 37 -0.33 15.95 -8.39
N ARG A 38 -0.98 14.79 -8.21
CA ARG A 38 -1.31 14.22 -6.91
C ARG A 38 -0.30 13.15 -6.55
N SER A 39 0.19 13.17 -5.32
CA SER A 39 1.00 12.06 -4.80
C SER A 39 0.15 10.81 -4.55
N LEU A 40 0.76 9.64 -4.42
CA LEU A 40 0.05 8.42 -4.04
C LEU A 40 -0.70 8.57 -2.70
N LEU A 41 -0.09 9.26 -1.72
CA LEU A 41 -0.72 9.57 -0.43
C LEU A 41 -1.97 10.43 -0.63
N GLN A 42 -1.86 11.50 -1.42
CA GLN A 42 -2.97 12.38 -1.72
C GLN A 42 -4.09 11.66 -2.47
N ALA A 43 -3.76 10.88 -3.50
CA ALA A 43 -4.72 10.08 -4.24
C ALA A 43 -5.42 9.03 -3.34
N THR A 44 -4.70 8.49 -2.35
CA THR A 44 -5.27 7.58 -1.34
C THR A 44 -6.18 8.33 -0.35
N ALA A 45 -5.82 9.53 0.07
CA ALA A 45 -6.69 10.35 0.90
C ALA A 45 -7.98 10.74 0.15
N ASP A 46 -7.87 11.21 -1.09
CA ASP A 46 -9.01 11.65 -1.91
C ASP A 46 -10.08 10.57 -2.04
N ARG A 47 -9.67 9.33 -2.35
CA ARG A 47 -10.61 8.20 -2.48
C ARG A 47 -11.24 7.80 -1.14
N LEU A 48 -10.50 7.92 -0.04
CA LEU A 48 -10.99 7.53 1.28
C LEU A 48 -11.88 8.60 1.91
N LEU A 49 -11.66 9.89 1.63
CA LEU A 49 -12.47 10.98 2.15
C LEU A 49 -13.94 10.88 1.72
N THR A 50 -14.18 10.43 0.50
CA THR A 50 -15.54 10.19 -0.04
C THR A 50 -16.31 9.18 0.82
N LEU A 51 -15.61 8.19 1.40
CA LEU A 51 -16.20 7.14 2.25
C LEU A 51 -16.20 7.52 3.73
N ALA A 52 -15.19 8.27 4.17
CA ALA A 52 -15.05 8.72 5.56
C ALA A 52 -16.10 9.76 5.95
N GLY A 53 -16.65 10.48 4.98
CA GLY A 53 -17.59 11.59 5.20
C GLY A 53 -16.91 12.92 5.57
N GLY A 54 -15.58 12.95 5.63
CA GLY A 54 -14.80 14.15 5.95
C GLY A 54 -13.42 13.84 6.52
N TRP A 55 -12.63 14.90 6.71
CA TRP A 55 -11.26 14.83 7.25
C TRP A 55 -11.20 14.39 8.71
N GLU A 56 -12.27 14.62 9.48
CA GLU A 56 -12.39 14.26 10.89
C GLU A 56 -12.34 12.76 11.15
N ASN A 57 -12.69 11.95 10.13
CA ASN A 57 -12.71 10.50 10.21
C ASN A 57 -11.51 9.83 9.51
N LEU A 58 -10.72 10.60 8.74
CA LEU A 58 -9.50 10.09 8.12
C LEU A 58 -8.35 10.11 9.13
N TRP A 59 -7.60 9.01 9.18
CA TRP A 59 -6.42 8.83 10.02
C TRP A 59 -5.21 8.49 9.18
N VAL A 60 -4.04 8.88 9.69
CA VAL A 60 -2.75 8.49 9.10
C VAL A 60 -1.84 8.04 10.23
N ILE A 61 -1.17 6.91 10.04
CA ILE A 61 -0.05 6.49 10.88
C ILE A 61 1.21 6.41 10.03
N THR A 62 2.27 7.04 10.54
CA THR A 62 3.53 7.22 9.81
C THR A 62 4.71 7.24 10.77
N SER A 63 5.93 7.22 10.23
CA SER A 63 7.15 7.34 11.05
C SER A 63 7.56 8.81 11.26
N SER A 64 8.28 9.06 12.35
CA SER A 64 8.81 10.41 12.68
C SER A 64 9.52 11.11 11.51
N PRO A 65 10.41 10.47 10.73
CA PRO A 65 11.06 11.11 9.58
C PRO A 65 10.11 11.54 8.45
N ILE A 66 8.94 10.89 8.34
CA ILE A 66 7.97 11.09 7.24
C ILE A 66 6.83 12.04 7.67
N ALA A 67 6.63 12.21 8.98
CA ALA A 67 5.48 12.94 9.54
C ALA A 67 5.34 14.37 9.02
N GLN A 68 6.46 15.07 8.81
CA GLN A 68 6.42 16.43 8.28
C GLN A 68 5.89 16.47 6.83
N GLY A 69 6.37 15.58 5.97
CA GLY A 69 5.87 15.48 4.60
C GLY A 69 4.39 15.08 4.55
N VAL A 70 3.91 14.26 5.49
CA VAL A 70 2.46 13.96 5.58
C VAL A 70 1.64 15.22 5.87
N ARG A 71 2.09 16.07 6.80
CA ARG A 71 1.40 17.34 7.11
C ARG A 71 1.37 18.30 5.91
N GLU A 72 2.46 18.35 5.15
CA GLU A 72 2.54 19.18 3.94
C GLU A 72 1.64 18.65 2.82
N GLN A 73 1.57 17.33 2.66
CA GLN A 73 0.77 16.67 1.63
C GLN A 73 -0.73 16.68 1.95
N LEU A 74 -1.09 16.61 3.24
CA LEU A 74 -2.47 16.53 3.75
C LEU A 74 -2.70 17.62 4.83
N PRO A 75 -2.75 18.91 4.46
CA PRO A 75 -2.83 20.02 5.42
C PRO A 75 -4.13 20.07 6.23
N ASP A 76 -5.20 19.49 5.69
CA ASP A 76 -6.53 19.45 6.33
C ASP A 76 -6.70 18.29 7.32
N LEU A 77 -5.71 17.37 7.41
CA LEU A 77 -5.75 16.25 8.34
C LEU A 77 -5.67 16.76 9.79
N PRO A 78 -6.63 16.42 10.67
CA PRO A 78 -6.56 16.81 12.07
C PRO A 78 -5.30 16.28 12.74
N VAL A 79 -4.61 17.15 13.49
CA VAL A 79 -3.38 16.79 14.22
C VAL A 79 -3.58 15.55 15.10
N ALA A 80 -4.75 15.42 15.73
CA ALA A 80 -5.09 14.30 16.59
C ALA A 80 -5.26 12.95 15.84
N ASN A 81 -5.40 12.98 14.51
CA ASN A 81 -5.58 11.79 13.65
C ASN A 81 -4.27 11.39 12.93
N LEU A 82 -3.19 12.15 13.13
CA LEU A 82 -1.85 11.80 12.66
C LEU A 82 -1.06 11.13 13.79
N LEU A 83 -0.97 9.80 13.75
CA LEU A 83 -0.14 9.04 14.67
C LEU A 83 1.28 8.92 14.13
N ILE A 84 2.26 9.16 15.00
CA ILE A 84 3.67 9.20 14.62
C ILE A 84 4.42 8.13 15.40
N GLU A 85 4.85 7.09 14.69
CA GLU A 85 5.71 6.05 15.21
C GLU A 85 7.11 6.62 15.50
N SER A 86 7.60 6.38 16.71
CA SER A 86 8.97 6.74 17.10
C SER A 86 10.02 5.94 16.31
N GLU A 87 9.69 4.71 15.95
CA GLU A 87 10.50 3.83 15.11
C GLU A 87 9.59 2.87 14.32
N GLY A 88 9.98 2.50 13.10
CA GLY A 88 9.21 1.56 12.28
C GLY A 88 9.24 0.13 12.83
N ARG A 89 8.07 -0.40 13.20
CA ARG A 89 7.89 -1.76 13.72
C ARG A 89 7.03 -2.66 12.84
N ASP A 90 6.94 -2.33 11.54
CA ASP A 90 6.08 -3.00 10.57
C ASP A 90 4.59 -2.81 10.94
N THR A 91 3.66 -3.46 10.24
CA THR A 91 2.24 -3.05 10.26
C THR A 91 1.46 -3.48 11.50
N ALA A 92 1.86 -4.52 12.25
CA ALA A 92 1.05 -5.01 13.37
C ALA A 92 0.96 -4.01 14.54
N ALA A 93 2.09 -3.37 14.90
CA ALA A 93 2.11 -2.35 15.95
C ALA A 93 1.29 -1.10 15.55
N ALA A 94 1.36 -0.72 14.27
CA ALA A 94 0.61 0.41 13.73
C ALA A 94 -0.90 0.14 13.76
N VAL A 95 -1.32 -1.08 13.38
CA VAL A 95 -2.71 -1.53 13.47
C VAL A 95 -3.20 -1.54 14.91
N ALA A 96 -2.41 -2.11 15.83
CA ALA A 96 -2.75 -2.20 17.24
C ALA A 96 -2.94 -0.82 17.88
N TRP A 97 -1.95 0.07 17.74
CA TRP A 97 -1.99 1.40 18.34
C TRP A 97 -3.12 2.25 17.77
N THR A 98 -3.27 2.30 16.45
CA THR A 98 -4.33 3.11 15.83
C THR A 98 -5.72 2.59 16.20
N SER A 99 -5.90 1.26 16.27
CA SER A 99 -7.17 0.66 16.68
C SER A 99 -7.51 0.96 18.15
N LEU A 100 -6.51 1.00 19.04
CA LEU A 100 -6.69 1.43 20.44
C LEU A 100 -7.15 2.89 20.53
N GLU A 101 -6.52 3.79 19.77
CA GLU A 101 -6.87 5.21 19.75
C GLU A 101 -8.28 5.46 19.20
N ILE A 102 -8.63 4.81 18.09
CA ILE A 102 -9.98 4.91 17.50
C ILE A 102 -11.03 4.31 18.47
N LYS A 103 -10.77 3.13 19.05
CA LYS A 103 -11.66 2.54 20.06
C LYS A 103 -11.87 3.49 21.24
N LYS A 104 -10.80 4.12 21.74
CA LYS A 104 -10.86 5.04 22.87
C LYS A 104 -11.75 6.26 22.59
N ARG A 105 -11.77 6.77 21.35
CA ARG A 105 -12.53 7.96 20.97
C ARG A 105 -13.96 7.65 20.50
N TYR A 106 -14.17 6.53 19.83
CA TYR A 106 -15.43 6.25 19.09
C TYR A 106 -16.11 4.93 19.48
N GLY A 107 -15.52 4.16 20.39
CA GLY A 107 -16.09 2.91 20.90
C GLY A 107 -15.68 1.67 20.10
N GLU A 108 -16.12 0.51 20.58
CA GLU A 108 -15.65 -0.80 20.10
C GLU A 108 -16.24 -1.19 18.74
N ASP A 109 -17.40 -0.63 18.40
CA ASP A 109 -18.11 -0.90 17.14
C ASP A 109 -17.68 0.00 15.99
N ALA A 110 -16.73 0.92 16.21
CA ALA A 110 -16.11 1.71 15.16
C ALA A 110 -15.52 0.80 14.08
N ILE A 111 -15.90 1.03 12.80
CA ILE A 111 -15.36 0.26 11.68
C ILE A 111 -14.10 0.97 11.20
N ILE A 112 -12.98 0.25 11.20
CA ILE A 112 -11.67 0.74 10.81
C ILE A 112 -11.26 0.05 9.52
N GLY A 113 -10.73 0.81 8.57
CA GLY A 113 -10.10 0.27 7.37
C GLY A 113 -8.63 0.67 7.31
N PHE A 114 -7.71 -0.24 7.09
CA PHE A 114 -6.28 0.06 6.89
C PHE A 114 -5.92 0.00 5.41
N PHE A 115 -5.22 1.04 4.95
CA PHE A 115 -4.91 1.27 3.54
C PHE A 115 -3.45 1.67 3.35
N PRO A 116 -2.66 0.96 2.54
CA PRO A 116 -1.32 1.40 2.17
C PRO A 116 -1.36 2.73 1.41
N ALA A 117 -0.48 3.66 1.77
CA ALA A 117 -0.41 4.99 1.16
C ALA A 117 0.11 5.01 -0.29
N ASP A 118 0.65 3.88 -0.76
CA ASP A 118 1.51 3.79 -1.93
C ASP A 118 1.01 2.78 -2.98
N HIS A 119 -0.29 2.48 -2.96
CA HIS A 119 -0.97 1.63 -3.94
C HIS A 119 -1.71 2.45 -4.99
N TRP A 120 -1.73 1.92 -6.21
CA TRP A 120 -2.57 2.44 -7.28
C TRP A 120 -3.88 1.66 -7.39
N ILE A 121 -4.96 2.39 -7.64
CA ILE A 121 -6.32 1.87 -7.81
C ILE A 121 -6.93 2.57 -9.02
N ALA A 122 -7.38 1.80 -10.02
CA ALA A 122 -7.88 2.33 -11.27
C ALA A 122 -9.30 2.88 -11.13
N ASP A 123 -10.21 2.04 -10.61
CA ASP A 123 -11.64 2.29 -10.57
C ASP A 123 -12.07 2.68 -9.16
N GLN A 124 -12.27 3.98 -8.95
CA GLN A 124 -12.64 4.54 -7.64
C GLN A 124 -14.08 4.17 -7.24
N GLU A 125 -14.97 3.96 -8.21
CA GLU A 125 -16.37 3.60 -7.95
C GLU A 125 -16.47 2.16 -7.47
N ILE A 126 -15.84 1.21 -8.20
CA ILE A 126 -15.79 -0.20 -7.79
C ILE A 126 -15.05 -0.36 -6.46
N PHE A 127 -14.02 0.45 -6.21
CA PHE A 127 -13.33 0.48 -4.91
C PHE A 127 -14.28 0.92 -3.78
N ALA A 128 -15.06 1.97 -3.98
CA ALA A 128 -16.04 2.45 -3.00
C ALA A 128 -17.14 1.41 -2.73
N GLU A 129 -17.69 0.77 -3.76
CA GLU A 129 -18.66 -0.32 -3.63
C GLU A 129 -18.09 -1.50 -2.85
N THR A 130 -16.84 -1.86 -3.13
CA THR A 130 -16.10 -2.91 -2.43
C THR A 130 -15.96 -2.59 -0.94
N LEU A 131 -15.57 -1.35 -0.60
CA LEU A 131 -15.44 -0.96 0.80
C LEU A 131 -16.78 -0.90 1.51
N ALA A 132 -17.84 -0.46 0.84
CA ALA A 132 -19.18 -0.54 1.38
C ALA A 132 -19.56 -1.99 1.72
N ALA A 133 -19.26 -2.97 0.86
CA ALA A 133 -19.47 -4.39 1.15
C ALA A 133 -18.62 -4.89 2.32
N ALA A 134 -17.35 -4.48 2.41
CA ALA A 134 -16.45 -4.84 3.50
C ALA A 134 -16.97 -4.31 4.85
N MET A 135 -17.43 -3.07 4.86
CA MET A 135 -18.05 -2.42 6.03
C MET A 135 -19.34 -3.13 6.42
N ASP A 136 -20.20 -3.49 5.47
CA ASP A 136 -21.45 -4.22 5.74
C ASP A 136 -21.18 -5.60 6.38
N LEU A 137 -20.17 -6.33 5.89
CA LEU A 137 -19.72 -7.58 6.49
C LEU A 137 -19.17 -7.39 7.91
N ALA A 138 -18.26 -6.42 8.10
CA ALA A 138 -17.68 -6.11 9.42
C ALA A 138 -18.71 -5.64 10.44
N ALA A 139 -19.77 -4.96 9.99
CA ALA A 139 -20.89 -4.53 10.84
C ALA A 139 -21.77 -5.71 11.30
N LYS A 140 -21.99 -6.70 10.44
CA LYS A 140 -22.91 -7.83 10.69
C LYS A 140 -22.25 -9.01 11.41
N LYS A 141 -20.93 -9.14 11.34
CA LYS A 141 -20.18 -10.28 11.89
C LYS A 141 -18.93 -9.83 12.66
N ALA A 142 -18.40 -10.70 13.51
CA ALA A 142 -17.02 -10.57 13.96
C ALA A 142 -16.11 -10.99 12.77
N ALA A 143 -15.67 -10.01 12.00
CA ALA A 143 -14.96 -10.22 10.74
C ALA A 143 -13.76 -9.29 10.61
N ILE A 144 -12.66 -9.87 10.11
CA ILE A 144 -11.49 -9.18 9.58
C ILE A 144 -11.52 -9.38 8.06
N VAL A 145 -12.02 -8.38 7.35
CA VAL A 145 -12.25 -8.45 5.90
C VAL A 145 -10.99 -7.98 5.17
N THR A 146 -10.50 -8.75 4.22
CA THR A 146 -9.43 -8.36 3.29
C THR A 146 -9.94 -8.32 1.85
N LEU A 147 -9.29 -7.52 1.01
CA LEU A 147 -9.64 -7.38 -0.40
C LEU A 147 -8.70 -8.24 -1.25
N GLY A 148 -9.25 -9.24 -1.92
CA GLY A 148 -8.52 -10.23 -2.71
C GLY A 148 -8.43 -9.84 -4.18
N ILE A 149 -7.24 -9.48 -4.65
CA ILE A 149 -7.02 -9.14 -6.07
C ILE A 149 -6.87 -10.42 -6.89
N LYS A 150 -7.51 -10.50 -8.05
CA LYS A 150 -7.34 -11.64 -8.96
C LYS A 150 -5.88 -11.70 -9.46
N PRO A 151 -5.14 -12.79 -9.22
CA PRO A 151 -3.79 -12.94 -9.73
C PRO A 151 -3.80 -13.10 -11.26
N ASN A 152 -2.87 -12.43 -11.94
CA ASN A 152 -2.65 -12.57 -13.39
C ASN A 152 -1.24 -13.07 -13.74
N PHE A 153 -0.33 -13.17 -12.77
CA PHE A 153 0.97 -13.85 -12.89
C PHE A 153 1.40 -14.45 -11.53
N PRO A 154 2.34 -15.40 -11.49
CA PRO A 154 2.77 -16.02 -10.23
C PRO A 154 3.77 -15.12 -9.48
N SER A 155 3.28 -14.05 -8.87
CA SER A 155 4.09 -13.13 -8.05
C SER A 155 4.65 -13.86 -6.83
N THR A 156 5.94 -13.69 -6.54
CA THR A 156 6.57 -14.11 -5.27
C THR A 156 6.68 -12.95 -4.27
N GLY A 157 6.22 -11.75 -4.67
CA GLY A 157 6.28 -10.54 -3.86
C GLY A 157 5.01 -10.26 -3.05
N TYR A 158 3.92 -10.99 -3.33
CA TYR A 158 2.61 -10.79 -2.72
C TYR A 158 2.23 -11.94 -1.80
N GLY A 159 1.42 -11.64 -0.78
CA GLY A 159 0.67 -12.65 -0.06
C GLY A 159 -0.45 -13.23 -0.92
N TYR A 160 -0.84 -14.47 -0.64
CA TYR A 160 -1.93 -15.17 -1.29
C TYR A 160 -2.98 -15.61 -0.28
N ILE A 161 -4.23 -15.53 -0.68
CA ILE A 161 -5.42 -15.83 0.10
C ILE A 161 -6.19 -16.93 -0.63
N GLU A 162 -6.29 -18.11 -0.03
CA GLU A 162 -7.14 -19.19 -0.52
C GLU A 162 -8.59 -18.93 -0.12
N GLN A 163 -9.48 -18.83 -1.11
CA GLN A 163 -10.91 -18.72 -0.89
C GLN A 163 -11.47 -20.04 -0.34
N GLY A 164 -12.14 -19.96 0.80
CA GLY A 164 -12.90 -21.05 1.40
C GLY A 164 -14.38 -20.99 1.03
N GLU A 165 -15.24 -21.33 1.98
CA GLU A 165 -16.68 -21.37 1.78
C GLU A 165 -17.29 -19.98 1.58
N LYS A 166 -18.26 -19.88 0.67
CA LYS A 166 -19.03 -18.65 0.46
C LYS A 166 -19.96 -18.43 1.66
N ILE A 167 -19.85 -17.27 2.30
CA ILE A 167 -20.63 -16.95 3.51
C ILE A 167 -21.87 -16.09 3.26
N GLY A 168 -22.05 -15.65 2.02
CA GLY A 168 -23.18 -14.82 1.59
C GLY A 168 -22.76 -13.73 0.61
N SER A 169 -23.60 -12.71 0.49
CA SER A 169 -23.33 -11.50 -0.27
C SER A 169 -23.63 -10.26 0.59
N PHE A 170 -22.76 -9.26 0.49
CA PHE A 170 -22.78 -8.02 1.26
C PHE A 170 -22.67 -6.88 0.26
N ASN A 171 -23.64 -5.95 0.25
CA ASN A 171 -23.81 -4.96 -0.82
C ASN A 171 -23.58 -5.52 -2.24
N ASN A 172 -24.28 -6.63 -2.55
CA ASN A 172 -24.21 -7.36 -3.83
C ASN A 172 -22.88 -8.05 -4.17
N LEU A 173 -21.85 -7.96 -3.32
CA LEU A 173 -20.58 -8.63 -3.53
C LEU A 173 -20.50 -9.94 -2.72
N PRO A 174 -20.04 -11.06 -3.31
CA PRO A 174 -19.86 -12.30 -2.59
C PRO A 174 -18.68 -12.22 -1.62
N ALA A 175 -18.87 -12.74 -0.41
CA ALA A 175 -17.79 -12.87 0.58
C ALA A 175 -17.52 -14.34 0.90
N TYR A 176 -16.25 -14.64 1.16
CA TYR A 176 -15.77 -16.00 1.44
C TYR A 176 -14.99 -16.02 2.74
N HIS A 177 -15.02 -17.15 3.43
CA HIS A 177 -14.08 -17.42 4.52
C HIS A 177 -12.67 -17.56 3.94
N VAL A 178 -11.63 -17.11 4.65
CA VAL A 178 -10.24 -17.35 4.25
C VAL A 178 -9.82 -18.73 4.74
N HIS A 179 -9.67 -19.68 3.81
CA HIS A 179 -9.23 -21.02 4.16
C HIS A 179 -7.75 -21.05 4.57
N ARG A 180 -6.94 -20.30 3.83
CA ARG A 180 -5.50 -20.19 4.08
C ARG A 180 -4.97 -18.83 3.66
N PHE A 181 -4.05 -18.32 4.45
CA PHE A 181 -3.22 -17.17 4.10
C PHE A 181 -1.77 -17.63 3.94
N THR A 182 -1.06 -17.12 2.94
CA THR A 182 0.35 -17.49 2.68
C THR A 182 1.11 -16.26 2.20
N GLU A 183 2.00 -15.73 3.03
CA GLU A 183 2.81 -14.55 2.69
C GLU A 183 4.03 -14.93 1.83
N LYS A 184 4.14 -14.32 0.63
CA LYS A 184 5.32 -14.38 -0.26
C LYS A 184 5.85 -15.80 -0.53
N PRO A 185 5.05 -16.66 -1.20
CA PRO A 185 5.48 -18.01 -1.57
C PRO A 185 6.63 -18.00 -2.57
N ASP A 186 7.32 -19.14 -2.69
CA ASP A 186 8.23 -19.38 -3.81
C ASP A 186 7.49 -19.46 -5.16
N ARG A 187 8.26 -19.44 -6.26
CA ARG A 187 7.71 -19.38 -7.62
C ARG A 187 6.83 -20.58 -7.96
N GLU A 188 7.27 -21.79 -7.63
CA GLU A 188 6.55 -23.05 -7.91
C GLU A 188 5.21 -23.08 -7.17
N THR A 189 5.22 -22.67 -5.91
CA THR A 189 4.03 -22.54 -5.09
C THR A 189 3.06 -21.48 -5.65
N ALA A 190 3.58 -20.31 -6.09
CA ALA A 190 2.76 -19.27 -6.71
C ALA A 190 2.11 -19.75 -8.03
N GLU A 191 2.85 -20.48 -8.88
CA GLU A 191 2.33 -21.09 -10.10
C GLU A 191 1.21 -22.09 -9.80
N THR A 192 1.41 -22.91 -8.78
CA THR A 192 0.39 -23.83 -8.30
C THR A 192 -0.86 -23.08 -7.85
N PHE A 193 -0.72 -22.01 -7.07
CA PHE A 193 -1.86 -21.21 -6.58
C PHE A 193 -2.68 -20.64 -7.74
N LEU A 194 -2.02 -20.06 -8.74
CA LEU A 194 -2.68 -19.55 -9.94
C LEU A 194 -3.46 -20.64 -10.68
N SER A 195 -2.87 -21.83 -10.82
CA SER A 195 -3.48 -22.94 -11.57
C SER A 195 -4.82 -23.41 -10.97
N THR A 196 -5.02 -23.25 -9.66
CA THR A 196 -6.28 -23.66 -9.00
C THR A 196 -7.44 -22.71 -9.24
N GLY A 197 -7.15 -21.43 -9.57
CA GLY A 197 -8.16 -20.37 -9.64
C GLY A 197 -8.84 -20.00 -8.32
N ARG A 198 -8.43 -20.59 -7.18
CA ARG A 198 -9.02 -20.34 -5.84
C ARG A 198 -8.28 -19.30 -5.02
N PHE A 199 -7.13 -18.84 -5.49
CA PHE A 199 -6.32 -17.88 -4.77
C PHE A 199 -6.53 -16.46 -5.26
N SER A 200 -6.47 -15.52 -4.33
CA SER A 200 -6.39 -14.08 -4.58
C SER A 200 -5.08 -13.54 -4.00
N TRP A 201 -4.52 -12.48 -4.57
CA TRP A 201 -3.46 -11.75 -3.90
C TRP A 201 -4.02 -10.95 -2.72
N ASN A 202 -3.25 -10.91 -1.63
CA ASN A 202 -3.48 -9.99 -0.54
C ASN A 202 -3.15 -8.56 -0.99
N SER A 203 -4.15 -7.68 -0.95
CA SER A 203 -3.97 -6.27 -1.28
C SER A 203 -3.33 -5.45 -0.15
N GLY A 204 -3.12 -6.03 1.04
CA GLY A 204 -2.66 -5.32 2.23
C GLY A 204 -3.71 -4.37 2.82
N MET A 205 -4.96 -4.44 2.34
CA MET A 205 -6.09 -3.68 2.86
C MET A 205 -6.98 -4.55 3.75
N PHE A 206 -7.35 -4.01 4.91
CA PHE A 206 -8.14 -4.72 5.92
C PHE A 206 -9.25 -3.85 6.47
N VAL A 207 -10.44 -4.40 6.70
CA VAL A 207 -11.60 -3.70 7.27
C VAL A 207 -12.21 -4.54 8.39
N PHE A 208 -12.41 -3.95 9.56
CA PHE A 208 -12.92 -4.64 10.75
C PHE A 208 -13.50 -3.68 11.79
N ARG A 209 -14.24 -4.21 12.77
CA ARG A 209 -14.57 -3.45 13.99
C ARG A 209 -13.37 -3.37 14.92
N ALA A 210 -13.18 -2.23 15.57
CA ALA A 210 -12.09 -1.97 16.50
C ALA A 210 -12.01 -3.04 17.61
N GLY A 211 -13.15 -3.39 18.21
CA GLY A 211 -13.22 -4.42 19.25
C GLY A 211 -12.76 -5.80 18.78
N VAL A 212 -13.12 -6.17 17.54
CA VAL A 212 -12.78 -7.49 16.95
C VAL A 212 -11.27 -7.63 16.76
N VAL A 213 -10.64 -6.66 16.08
CA VAL A 213 -9.19 -6.76 15.83
C VAL A 213 -8.38 -6.73 17.13
N LEU A 214 -8.81 -5.93 18.12
CA LEU A 214 -8.10 -5.82 19.38
C LEU A 214 -8.17 -7.11 20.18
N GLU A 215 -9.30 -7.80 20.18
CA GLU A 215 -9.44 -9.10 20.84
C GLU A 215 -8.62 -10.20 20.15
N GLU A 216 -8.64 -10.22 18.83
CA GLU A 216 -7.82 -11.14 18.05
C GLU A 216 -6.32 -10.89 18.28
N LEU A 217 -5.89 -9.62 18.39
CA LEU A 217 -4.51 -9.27 18.74
C LEU A 217 -4.16 -9.70 20.17
N ARG A 218 -5.09 -9.61 21.15
CA ARG A 218 -4.84 -10.13 22.51
C ARG A 218 -4.58 -11.62 22.52
N THR A 219 -5.22 -12.35 21.61
CA THR A 219 -5.08 -13.80 21.45
C THR A 219 -3.81 -14.18 20.68
N HIS A 220 -3.57 -13.55 19.53
CA HIS A 220 -2.57 -13.99 18.56
C HIS A 220 -1.24 -13.21 18.59
N ALA A 221 -1.24 -12.01 19.17
CA ALA A 221 -0.08 -11.13 19.31
C ALA A 221 -0.06 -10.37 20.67
N PRO A 222 -0.24 -11.06 21.82
CA PRO A 222 -0.23 -10.43 23.14
C PRO A 222 1.05 -9.64 23.43
N GLU A 223 2.17 -10.02 22.83
CA GLU A 223 3.47 -9.36 22.93
C GLU A 223 3.49 -7.95 22.29
N ILE A 224 2.51 -7.63 21.43
CA ILE A 224 2.34 -6.30 20.82
C ILE A 224 1.28 -5.50 21.58
N ILE A 225 0.08 -6.06 21.75
CA ILE A 225 -1.06 -5.28 22.24
C ILE A 225 -0.99 -5.01 23.75
N LYS A 226 -0.53 -5.97 24.57
CA LYS A 226 -0.52 -5.79 26.04
C LYS A 226 0.44 -4.68 26.48
N PRO A 227 1.67 -4.58 25.95
CA PRO A 227 2.54 -3.46 26.31
C PRO A 227 1.95 -2.10 25.91
N LEU A 228 1.33 -2.00 24.73
CA LEU A 228 0.64 -0.78 24.27
C LEU A 228 -0.53 -0.38 25.18
N GLU A 229 -1.35 -1.34 25.62
CA GLU A 229 -2.45 -1.07 26.55
C GLU A 229 -1.95 -0.61 27.94
N GLN A 230 -0.83 -1.15 28.40
CA GLN A 230 -0.28 -0.86 29.73
C GLN A 230 0.52 0.44 29.80
N HIS A 231 1.36 0.69 28.79
CA HIS A 231 2.36 1.76 28.81
C HIS A 231 2.10 2.85 27.77
N GLY A 232 1.08 2.67 26.92
CA GLY A 232 0.81 3.60 25.82
C GLY A 232 1.87 3.53 24.71
N PRO A 233 1.92 4.54 23.82
CA PRO A 233 2.81 4.55 22.66
C PRO A 233 4.30 4.69 23.01
N ASP A 234 4.68 5.08 24.22
CA ASP A 234 6.08 5.24 24.59
C ASP A 234 6.87 3.92 24.56
N ILE A 235 6.17 2.78 24.64
CA ILE A 235 6.75 1.44 24.54
C ILE A 235 7.07 1.00 23.11
N TYR A 236 6.66 1.77 22.09
CA TYR A 236 6.76 1.39 20.67
C TYR A 236 8.14 0.86 20.25
N PRO A 237 9.28 1.48 20.67
CA PRO A 237 10.62 0.98 20.33
C PRO A 237 10.97 -0.40 20.90
N GLN A 238 10.19 -0.91 21.85
CA GLN A 238 10.40 -2.23 22.47
C GLN A 238 9.51 -3.31 21.84
N LEU A 239 8.54 -2.91 21.01
CA LEU A 239 7.63 -3.85 20.36
C LEU A 239 8.36 -4.69 19.32
N PRO A 240 7.94 -5.96 19.12
CA PRO A 240 8.51 -6.78 18.07
C PRO A 240 8.16 -6.20 16.70
N LYS A 241 9.12 -6.27 15.77
CA LYS A 241 8.92 -5.86 14.37
C LYS A 241 8.22 -6.99 13.62
N LYS A 242 6.94 -6.82 13.29
CA LYS A 242 6.12 -7.87 12.68
C LYS A 242 4.96 -7.29 11.85
N SER A 243 4.72 -7.84 10.66
CA SER A 243 3.55 -7.45 9.87
C SER A 243 2.27 -8.00 10.48
N ILE A 244 1.15 -7.32 10.19
CA ILE A 244 -0.18 -7.79 10.58
C ILE A 244 -0.52 -9.16 9.97
N ASP A 245 0.02 -9.44 8.78
CA ASP A 245 -0.17 -10.71 8.09
C ASP A 245 0.36 -11.88 8.93
N TYR A 246 1.59 -11.78 9.43
CA TYR A 246 2.21 -12.79 10.31
C TYR A 246 1.71 -12.73 11.75
N ALA A 247 1.37 -11.53 12.26
CA ALA A 247 0.95 -11.36 13.64
C ALA A 247 -0.45 -11.95 13.86
N LEU A 248 -1.33 -11.79 12.87
CA LEU A 248 -2.76 -12.02 12.99
C LEU A 248 -3.36 -12.81 11.82
N MET A 249 -3.19 -12.37 10.56
CA MET A 249 -3.96 -12.92 9.43
C MET A 249 -3.72 -14.41 9.15
N GLU A 250 -2.48 -14.89 9.34
CA GLU A 250 -2.17 -16.33 9.20
C GLU A 250 -2.73 -17.21 10.32
N LYS A 251 -3.27 -16.61 11.39
CA LYS A 251 -3.66 -17.34 12.62
C LYS A 251 -5.15 -17.22 12.95
N THR A 252 -5.77 -16.11 12.57
CA THR A 252 -7.17 -15.82 12.90
C THR A 252 -8.14 -16.72 12.14
N SER A 253 -9.21 -17.15 12.82
CA SER A 253 -10.34 -17.83 12.17
C SER A 253 -11.42 -16.87 11.68
N LEU A 254 -11.27 -15.57 11.93
CA LEU A 254 -12.23 -14.52 11.58
C LEU A 254 -11.86 -13.76 10.30
N ALA A 255 -10.93 -14.30 9.51
CA ALA A 255 -10.55 -13.72 8.23
C ALA A 255 -11.58 -14.05 7.13
N TYR A 256 -11.99 -13.01 6.40
CA TYR A 256 -12.89 -13.11 5.25
C TYR A 256 -12.31 -12.34 4.07
N VAL A 257 -12.57 -12.80 2.85
CA VAL A 257 -12.10 -12.17 1.63
C VAL A 257 -13.25 -11.76 0.72
N LEU A 258 -13.18 -10.52 0.24
CA LEU A 258 -13.97 -10.03 -0.89
C LEU A 258 -13.08 -10.07 -2.14
N PRO A 259 -13.42 -10.86 -3.17
CA PRO A 259 -12.72 -10.81 -4.46
C PRO A 259 -13.04 -9.49 -5.17
N VAL A 260 -12.03 -8.84 -5.75
CA VAL A 260 -12.20 -7.49 -6.33
C VAL A 260 -11.60 -7.35 -7.72
N ALA A 261 -12.09 -6.36 -8.47
CA ALA A 261 -11.70 -6.08 -9.85
C ALA A 261 -11.54 -4.57 -10.16
N PHE A 262 -11.23 -3.73 -9.17
CA PHE A 262 -11.07 -2.28 -9.35
C PHE A 262 -9.76 -1.83 -10.01
N GLY A 263 -8.95 -2.77 -10.54
CA GLY A 263 -7.60 -2.49 -11.05
C GLY A 263 -6.65 -2.06 -9.92
N TRP A 264 -5.67 -2.89 -9.59
CA TRP A 264 -4.79 -2.65 -8.45
C TRP A 264 -3.34 -2.96 -8.80
N ASP A 265 -2.42 -2.15 -8.29
CA ASP A 265 -0.98 -2.44 -8.31
C ASP A 265 -0.32 -1.86 -7.05
N ASP A 266 0.62 -2.61 -6.46
CA ASP A 266 1.40 -2.15 -5.31
C ASP A 266 2.52 -1.18 -5.69
N LEU A 267 2.73 -0.93 -6.98
CA LEU A 267 3.81 -0.10 -7.52
C LEU A 267 5.16 -0.51 -6.94
N GLY A 268 5.59 -1.74 -7.23
CA GLY A 268 6.84 -2.28 -6.73
C GLY A 268 8.09 -1.56 -7.27
N ASP A 269 8.13 -1.26 -8.57
CA ASP A 269 9.26 -0.64 -9.27
C ASP A 269 8.80 0.12 -10.52
N TRP A 270 9.74 0.65 -11.30
CA TRP A 270 9.44 1.38 -12.53
C TRP A 270 8.65 0.57 -13.57
N ASN A 271 8.77 -0.76 -13.62
CA ASN A 271 7.99 -1.57 -14.54
C ASN A 271 6.49 -1.54 -14.21
N ALA A 272 6.12 -1.17 -12.98
CA ALA A 272 4.73 -0.95 -12.62
C ALA A 272 4.10 0.19 -13.42
N ILE A 273 4.85 1.23 -13.76
CA ILE A 273 4.34 2.39 -14.50
C ILE A 273 3.85 1.98 -15.88
N GLU A 274 4.52 1.02 -16.52
CA GLU A 274 4.03 0.46 -17.77
C GLU A 274 2.69 -0.25 -17.60
N ARG A 275 2.53 -1.09 -16.57
CA ARG A 275 1.24 -1.76 -16.31
C ARG A 275 0.11 -0.77 -16.06
N LEU A 276 0.43 0.41 -15.51
CA LEU A 276 -0.55 1.45 -15.23
C LEU A 276 -0.95 2.26 -16.46
N LEU A 277 0.03 2.71 -17.25
CA LEU A 277 -0.15 3.81 -18.19
C LEU A 277 0.02 3.38 -19.65
N LYS A 278 0.43 2.14 -19.91
CA LYS A 278 0.64 1.67 -21.29
C LYS A 278 -0.66 1.72 -22.07
N GLN A 279 -0.66 2.56 -23.10
CA GLN A 279 -1.72 2.61 -24.09
C GLN A 279 -1.39 1.65 -25.24
N SER A 280 -2.41 1.08 -25.89
CA SER A 280 -2.24 0.13 -26.99
C SER A 280 -1.46 0.71 -28.17
N ASP A 281 -1.58 2.01 -28.38
CA ASP A 281 -1.13 2.68 -29.61
C ASP A 281 0.25 3.35 -29.46
N ASN A 282 0.85 3.30 -28.25
CA ASN A 282 2.16 3.90 -28.00
C ASN A 282 3.22 2.82 -27.69
N PRO A 283 4.35 2.74 -28.44
CA PRO A 283 5.42 1.80 -28.17
C PRO A 283 6.15 2.06 -26.84
N ASN A 284 5.99 3.23 -26.22
CA ASN A 284 6.63 3.62 -24.96
C ASN A 284 5.59 4.10 -23.92
N VAL A 285 6.06 4.33 -22.69
CA VAL A 285 5.34 5.12 -21.68
C VAL A 285 6.13 6.38 -21.42
N GLU A 286 5.52 7.53 -21.68
CA GLU A 286 6.21 8.82 -21.75
C GLU A 286 5.57 9.81 -20.77
N LEU A 287 6.23 10.00 -19.63
CA LEU A 287 5.94 10.99 -18.59
C LEU A 287 7.01 12.08 -18.61
N ALA A 288 7.35 12.55 -19.81
CA ALA A 288 8.38 13.54 -20.07
C ALA A 288 8.18 14.16 -21.46
N THR A 289 8.83 15.29 -21.72
CA THR A 289 9.03 15.76 -23.09
C THR A 289 10.05 14.84 -23.79
N HIS A 290 9.57 13.88 -24.57
CA HIS A 290 10.39 12.83 -25.19
C HIS A 290 10.44 12.94 -26.72
N VAL A 291 11.64 12.78 -27.30
CA VAL A 291 11.86 12.65 -28.74
C VAL A 291 12.62 11.35 -29.00
N GLY A 292 11.92 10.33 -29.50
CA GLY A 292 12.50 9.02 -29.80
C GLY A 292 12.66 8.76 -31.30
N LEU A 293 13.76 8.12 -31.67
CA LEU A 293 13.97 7.49 -32.98
C LEU A 293 14.32 6.03 -32.76
N ASP A 294 13.52 5.10 -33.29
CA ASP A 294 13.72 3.65 -33.08
C ASP A 294 13.81 3.25 -31.60
N THR A 295 13.00 3.88 -30.75
CA THR A 295 12.89 3.57 -29.31
C THR A 295 11.60 2.84 -29.02
N GLN A 296 11.69 1.63 -28.45
CA GLN A 296 10.55 0.76 -28.20
C GLN A 296 10.56 0.16 -26.79
N GLY A 297 9.38 -0.03 -26.22
CA GLY A 297 9.25 -0.61 -24.89
C GLY A 297 9.94 0.23 -23.81
N ALA A 298 10.11 1.54 -24.01
CA ALA A 298 10.77 2.38 -23.02
C ALA A 298 9.77 2.96 -22.00
N ILE A 299 10.24 3.19 -20.76
CA ILE A 299 9.58 4.04 -19.78
C ILE A 299 10.45 5.28 -19.62
N VAL A 300 9.91 6.45 -19.97
CA VAL A 300 10.63 7.72 -19.97
C VAL A 300 9.94 8.66 -18.99
N TYR A 301 10.66 9.11 -17.97
CA TYR A 301 10.13 9.97 -16.91
C TYR A 301 11.05 11.17 -16.67
N ALA A 302 10.47 12.37 -16.55
CA ALA A 302 11.16 13.57 -16.11
C ALA A 302 10.35 14.29 -15.04
N SER A 303 10.97 14.60 -13.90
CA SER A 303 10.31 15.38 -12.85
C SER A 303 10.10 16.84 -13.23
N ASN A 304 10.93 17.36 -14.13
CA ASN A 304 10.86 18.71 -14.63
C ASN A 304 10.28 18.68 -16.05
N PRO A 305 9.13 19.33 -16.32
CA PRO A 305 8.53 19.34 -17.66
C PRO A 305 9.41 20.00 -18.73
N ASP A 306 10.33 20.88 -18.33
CA ASP A 306 11.26 21.56 -19.24
C ASP A 306 12.43 20.65 -19.71
N ASP A 307 12.65 19.52 -19.04
CA ASP A 307 13.67 18.56 -19.47
C ASP A 307 13.21 17.82 -20.73
N VAL A 308 14.05 17.83 -21.77
CA VAL A 308 13.84 17.06 -22.99
C VAL A 308 14.74 15.82 -22.96
N ILE A 309 14.13 14.64 -23.14
CA ILE A 309 14.84 13.38 -23.25
C ILE A 309 14.83 12.95 -24.73
N VAL A 310 16.01 12.73 -25.31
CA VAL A 310 16.17 12.26 -26.69
C VAL A 310 16.77 10.87 -26.70
N THR A 311 16.15 9.93 -27.41
CA THR A 311 16.61 8.54 -27.49
C THR A 311 16.72 8.07 -28.94
N ILE A 312 17.73 7.25 -29.22
CA ILE A 312 17.94 6.65 -30.54
C ILE A 312 18.31 5.17 -30.37
N GLY A 313 17.51 4.26 -30.94
CA GLY A 313 17.82 2.83 -31.00
C GLY A 313 17.80 2.10 -29.65
N LEU A 314 16.94 2.52 -28.72
CA LEU A 314 16.84 1.92 -27.38
C LEU A 314 15.62 1.01 -27.26
N GLU A 315 15.82 -0.15 -26.64
CA GLU A 315 14.76 -1.13 -26.41
C GLU A 315 14.70 -1.55 -24.95
N ASP A 316 13.48 -1.65 -24.40
CA ASP A 316 13.20 -2.16 -23.05
C ASP A 316 14.03 -1.48 -21.94
N VAL A 317 14.10 -0.15 -22.01
CA VAL A 317 14.81 0.70 -21.03
C VAL A 317 13.87 1.53 -20.16
N VAL A 318 14.31 1.82 -18.95
CA VAL A 318 13.74 2.81 -18.06
C VAL A 318 14.72 3.98 -17.99
N ILE A 319 14.25 5.17 -18.36
CA ILE A 319 14.99 6.42 -18.34
C ILE A 319 14.27 7.38 -17.40
N VAL A 320 14.92 7.74 -16.31
CA VAL A 320 14.32 8.60 -15.28
C VAL A 320 15.26 9.75 -15.01
N ARG A 321 14.77 10.96 -15.17
CA ARG A 321 15.48 12.19 -14.82
C ARG A 321 14.77 12.90 -13.67
N ASP A 322 15.50 13.10 -12.59
CA ASP A 322 15.02 13.87 -11.44
C ASP A 322 16.16 14.70 -10.85
N ARG A 323 15.90 16.00 -10.67
CA ARG A 323 16.89 16.98 -10.18
C ARG A 323 18.19 16.88 -11.00
N ASN A 324 19.30 16.54 -10.35
CA ASN A 324 20.64 16.43 -10.94
C ASN A 324 21.04 14.97 -11.26
N VAL A 325 20.09 14.03 -11.31
CA VAL A 325 20.36 12.61 -11.52
C VAL A 325 19.59 12.09 -12.73
N THR A 326 20.23 11.22 -13.49
CA THR A 326 19.60 10.43 -14.55
C THR A 326 19.90 8.96 -14.32
N LEU A 327 18.85 8.15 -14.23
CA LEU A 327 18.93 6.70 -14.23
C LEU A 327 18.57 6.20 -15.63
N VAL A 328 19.42 5.33 -16.16
CA VAL A 328 19.14 4.54 -17.37
C VAL A 328 19.40 3.09 -17.02
N VAL A 329 18.37 2.25 -17.10
CA VAL A 329 18.46 0.84 -16.73
C VAL A 329 17.59 0.00 -17.66
N LYS A 330 18.00 -1.23 -17.93
CA LYS A 330 17.11 -2.19 -18.61
C LYS A 330 15.94 -2.56 -17.69
N LYS A 331 14.75 -2.75 -18.26
CA LYS A 331 13.54 -3.11 -17.52
C LYS A 331 13.70 -4.38 -16.68
N ASP A 332 14.42 -5.38 -17.19
CA ASP A 332 14.67 -6.64 -16.47
C ASP A 332 15.60 -6.48 -15.25
N ARG A 333 16.24 -5.32 -15.08
CA ARG A 333 17.21 -5.03 -13.99
C ARG A 333 16.76 -3.92 -13.04
N THR A 334 15.52 -3.45 -13.12
CA THR A 334 14.97 -2.39 -12.23
C THR A 334 15.09 -2.73 -10.74
N GLN A 335 15.00 -4.01 -10.35
CA GLN A 335 15.16 -4.43 -8.95
C GLN A 335 16.58 -4.18 -8.42
N GLU A 336 17.59 -4.06 -9.29
CA GLU A 336 18.99 -3.81 -8.90
C GLU A 336 19.25 -2.36 -8.46
N ILE A 337 18.30 -1.43 -8.62
CA ILE A 337 18.41 -0.04 -8.14
C ILE A 337 18.80 0.01 -6.65
N LYS A 338 18.29 -0.93 -5.83
CA LYS A 338 18.66 -1.06 -4.41
C LYS A 338 20.15 -1.31 -4.19
N GLN A 339 20.81 -2.01 -5.12
CA GLN A 339 22.24 -2.29 -5.04
C GLN A 339 23.06 -1.02 -5.32
N ILE A 340 22.63 -0.22 -6.30
CA ILE A 340 23.24 1.08 -6.59
C ILE A 340 23.11 2.03 -5.40
N LEU A 341 21.96 2.10 -4.73
CA LEU A 341 21.78 2.93 -3.54
C LEU A 341 22.78 2.58 -2.42
N LYS A 342 23.08 1.30 -2.20
CA LYS A 342 24.11 0.88 -1.24
C LYS A 342 25.50 1.36 -1.63
N ILE A 343 25.82 1.37 -2.93
CA ILE A 343 27.10 1.89 -3.43
C ILE A 343 27.16 3.40 -3.21
N LEU A 344 26.10 4.14 -3.57
CA LEU A 344 26.04 5.60 -3.37
C LEU A 344 26.16 5.99 -1.89
N GLN A 345 25.60 5.19 -0.97
CA GLN A 345 25.74 5.38 0.48
C GLN A 345 27.18 5.31 0.99
N THR A 346 28.06 4.60 0.29
CA THR A 346 29.46 4.43 0.71
C THR A 346 30.36 5.59 0.28
N ASP A 347 29.85 6.50 -0.56
CA ASP A 347 30.61 7.61 -1.12
C ASP A 347 29.98 8.94 -0.70
N SER A 348 30.72 9.72 0.10
CA SER A 348 30.26 11.00 0.66
C SER A 348 29.91 12.04 -0.41
N ARG A 349 30.39 11.88 -1.64
CA ARG A 349 30.04 12.75 -2.78
C ARG A 349 28.56 12.63 -3.16
N PHE A 350 27.93 11.48 -2.87
CA PHE A 350 26.57 11.17 -3.30
C PHE A 350 25.54 11.19 -2.17
N THR A 351 25.92 11.56 -0.94
CA THR A 351 25.01 11.57 0.21
C THR A 351 23.79 12.46 -0.01
N GLY A 352 23.94 13.60 -0.71
CA GLY A 352 22.83 14.48 -1.08
C GLY A 352 21.88 13.92 -2.15
N LEU A 353 22.19 12.75 -2.72
CA LEU A 353 21.38 12.10 -3.76
C LEU A 353 20.46 11.00 -3.20
N LEU A 354 20.57 10.65 -1.92
CA LEU A 354 19.93 9.49 -1.30
C LEU A 354 18.51 9.74 -0.79
#